data_AF-A0A944W2V5-F1
#
_entry.id   AF-A0A944W2V5-F1
#
_cell.length_a   1.000
_cell.length_b   1.000
_cell.length_c   1.000
_cell.angle_alpha   90.00
_cell.angle_beta   90.00
_cell.angle_gamma   90.00
#
_symmetry.space_group_name_H-M   'P 1'
#
loop_
_entity.id
_entity.type
_entity.pdbx_description
1 polymer ?
#
loop_
_entity_poly.entity_id
_entity_poly.type
_entity_poly.pdbx_seq_one_letter_code
_entity_poly.pdbx_strand_id
1 'polypeptide(L)'
;MARIRFVLLLAPVLLIALVITGCGESRDGSADAPSFSETSGSDGDFQSRPSATAAPAATAAPAARFDPTDDLSGQPGSDGGSGEPGDVGISNTVANSLDIRIQSAAALDRIIVRTVDMTLVVKDVSEAVTEITELANNSGGWVVGSTRDGNHTAFISFRVPAYGLDAALDDVRALTVEVKSESSSSQDVTDEYTDLEARIRSQKASEAALITLLSNAQTIQDTLDVQVELNKIREDIESMEGRLNLLAQTSAFSLVNIFLNAEPTEMQVDAGSDVAVAVGQPVTFTAMLDAPEGTDHFEIDWDFGDGSQRIGTNRTAATLIEGQRITAAVTHVYQSEDNSPFVVTVEITGIGDSGVAEGKDTLVASVSNIPVLDVFAGESISVEAGEKVGVSGTFTRPEGVDDLTYRWEFGDGSAAVEGTLAAGVTVAEAEHTYVNNRPIPYTATLVISGTSETGEIEGRSVLSVRVREAEGWVIADWNVGDTFKDGVQVLSAVGVYGVRGLVWALALSPVWILLIVIFGIGRWQLRKNRA
;
A
#
# COMPACT_ATOMS: atom_id res chain seq x y z
N MET A 1 44.15 24.16 21.50
CA MET A 1 43.46 24.44 20.22
C MET A 1 42.34 23.41 20.10
N ALA A 2 41.06 23.69 19.88
CA ALA A 2 40.25 24.89 19.98
C ALA A 2 38.90 24.41 20.54
N ARG A 3 38.30 25.19 21.43
CA ARG A 3 36.99 24.95 22.04
C ARG A 3 35.93 25.56 21.13
N ILE A 4 34.84 24.84 20.85
CA ILE A 4 33.59 25.44 20.37
C ILE A 4 32.45 24.88 21.22
N ARG A 5 31.83 25.78 22.00
CA ARG A 5 30.52 25.67 22.65
C ARG A 5 29.61 26.67 21.94
N PHE A 6 28.34 26.34 21.69
CA PHE A 6 27.15 27.21 21.55
C PHE A 6 26.01 26.32 20.97
N VAL A 7 24.72 26.38 21.28
CA VAL A 7 23.89 27.03 22.31
C VAL A 7 22.49 26.35 22.20
N LEU A 8 21.83 26.16 23.35
CA LEU A 8 20.42 25.79 23.51
C LEU A 8 19.49 26.91 23.02
N LEU A 9 18.41 26.58 22.29
CA LEU A 9 17.22 27.44 22.20
C LEU A 9 15.94 26.61 22.39
N LEU A 10 15.33 26.82 23.57
CA LEU A 10 13.95 26.51 23.92
C LEU A 10 12.97 27.29 23.01
N ALA A 11 11.88 26.65 22.61
CA ALA A 11 10.64 27.31 22.19
C ALA A 11 9.47 26.78 23.04
N PRO A 12 8.59 27.64 23.59
CA PRO A 12 7.52 27.20 24.49
C PRO A 12 6.19 26.94 23.78
N VAL A 13 5.45 26.05 24.43
CA VAL A 13 4.01 25.77 24.37
C VAL A 13 3.13 27.01 24.16
N LEU A 14 2.15 26.92 23.24
CA LEU A 14 0.95 27.76 23.24
C LEU A 14 -0.31 26.89 23.12
N LEU A 15 -1.12 26.97 24.17
CA LEU A 15 -2.45 26.40 24.39
C LEU A 15 -3.53 27.44 23.97
N ILE A 16 -4.79 27.02 23.81
CA ILE A 16 -6.07 27.80 23.81
C ILE A 16 -6.57 28.18 22.38
N ALA A 17 -7.83 28.01 21.94
CA ALA A 17 -9.12 27.74 22.58
C ALA A 17 -10.09 26.99 21.64
N LEU A 18 -10.87 26.10 22.24
CA LEU A 18 -12.14 25.54 21.78
C LEU A 18 -13.25 26.59 21.93
N VAL A 19 -14.05 26.84 20.90
CA VAL A 19 -15.34 27.55 21.00
C VAL A 19 -16.44 26.64 20.50
N ILE A 20 -17.28 26.19 21.43
CA ILE A 20 -18.59 25.57 21.21
C ILE A 20 -19.63 26.59 21.65
N THR A 21 -20.46 27.11 20.73
CA THR A 21 -21.85 27.59 20.92
C THR A 21 -22.38 27.98 19.53
N GLY A 22 -23.61 27.70 19.09
CA GLY A 22 -24.79 27.16 19.75
C GLY A 22 -25.94 26.94 18.75
N CYS A 23 -27.00 26.32 19.25
CA CYS A 23 -28.27 25.98 18.62
C CYS A 23 -29.18 27.18 18.27
N GLY A 24 -30.17 26.91 17.41
CA GLY A 24 -31.45 27.62 17.28
C GLY A 24 -31.71 28.10 15.84
N GLU A 25 -32.88 28.03 15.22
CA GLU A 25 -34.21 27.53 15.56
C GLU A 25 -35.00 27.49 14.23
N SER A 26 -35.90 26.53 14.10
CA SER A 26 -36.88 26.34 13.01
C SER A 26 -37.97 27.42 12.94
N ARG A 27 -38.38 27.85 11.73
CA ARG A 27 -39.79 28.00 11.30
C ARG A 27 -39.98 28.52 9.86
N ASP A 28 -40.84 27.78 9.14
CA ASP A 28 -41.89 28.13 8.16
C ASP A 28 -41.69 29.24 7.11
N GLY A 29 -42.01 28.89 5.86
CA GLY A 29 -42.33 29.88 4.82
C GLY A 29 -42.35 29.32 3.40
N SER A 30 -43.52 28.84 2.99
CA SER A 30 -43.89 28.38 1.64
C SER A 30 -43.77 29.42 0.51
N ALA A 31 -43.75 28.89 -0.72
CA ALA A 31 -44.18 29.49 -2.00
C ALA A 31 -43.14 30.34 -2.75
N ASP A 32 -42.64 29.85 -3.88
CA ASP A 32 -43.21 30.13 -5.21
C ASP A 32 -42.25 29.65 -6.32
N ALA A 33 -42.79 28.85 -7.24
CA ALA A 33 -42.18 28.61 -8.55
C ALA A 33 -42.48 29.80 -9.47
N PRO A 34 -41.67 30.01 -10.52
CA PRO A 34 -42.27 30.41 -11.78
C PRO A 34 -41.89 29.50 -12.94
N SER A 35 -42.91 29.33 -13.76
CA SER A 35 -43.01 28.71 -15.06
C SER A 35 -42.16 29.35 -16.15
N PHE A 36 -41.69 28.47 -17.05
CA PHE A 36 -41.84 28.54 -18.51
C PHE A 36 -42.11 29.91 -19.17
N SER A 37 -41.21 30.29 -20.09
CA SER A 37 -41.51 31.24 -21.16
C SER A 37 -40.82 30.80 -22.47
N GLU A 38 -41.64 30.49 -23.46
CA GLU A 38 -41.26 30.38 -24.87
C GLU A 38 -40.71 31.72 -25.39
N THR A 39 -39.72 31.67 -26.27
CA THR A 39 -39.50 32.75 -27.25
C THR A 39 -39.05 32.13 -28.56
N SER A 40 -39.87 32.39 -29.57
CA SER A 40 -39.67 32.08 -30.98
C SER A 40 -38.79 33.16 -31.62
N GLY A 41 -37.93 32.77 -32.56
CA GLY A 41 -37.13 33.69 -33.37
C GLY A 41 -36.24 32.94 -34.36
N SER A 42 -36.65 32.93 -35.63
CA SER A 42 -35.92 32.42 -36.78
C SER A 42 -34.80 33.37 -37.22
N ASP A 43 -33.69 32.83 -37.72
CA ASP A 43 -33.19 33.02 -39.09
C ASP A 43 -31.76 32.46 -39.21
N GLY A 44 -31.50 31.78 -40.32
CA GLY A 44 -30.46 30.76 -40.46
C GLY A 44 -29.04 31.23 -40.76
N ASP A 45 -28.13 30.25 -40.79
CA ASP A 45 -27.16 30.11 -41.87
C ASP A 45 -26.65 28.65 -41.94
N PHE A 46 -26.32 28.24 -43.15
CA PHE A 46 -26.18 26.87 -43.62
C PHE A 46 -24.70 26.59 -43.88
N GLN A 47 -24.00 25.80 -43.04
CA GLN A 47 -22.65 25.29 -43.37
C GLN A 47 -22.41 23.86 -42.87
N SER A 48 -22.63 22.92 -43.80
CA SER A 48 -21.74 21.81 -44.20
C SER A 48 -20.86 21.13 -43.15
N ARG A 49 -21.16 19.86 -42.83
CA ARG A 49 -20.16 18.84 -42.40
C ARG A 49 -20.24 17.59 -43.29
N PRO A 50 -19.09 16.95 -43.60
CA PRO A 50 -18.95 15.99 -44.68
C PRO A 50 -19.39 14.56 -44.30
N SER A 51 -19.97 13.90 -45.30
CA SER A 51 -20.39 12.50 -45.31
C SER A 51 -19.23 11.54 -45.12
N ALA A 52 -19.48 10.47 -44.36
CA ALA A 52 -18.59 9.33 -44.20
C ALA A 52 -18.37 8.60 -45.53
N THR A 53 -17.09 8.36 -45.85
CA THR A 53 -16.63 7.61 -47.01
C THR A 53 -17.04 6.14 -46.92
N ALA A 54 -17.75 5.67 -47.94
CA ALA A 54 -18.16 4.28 -48.10
C ALA A 54 -16.97 3.35 -48.37
N ALA A 55 -16.95 2.19 -47.73
CA ALA A 55 -16.05 1.07 -48.02
C ALA A 55 -16.34 0.45 -49.40
N PRO A 56 -15.35 -0.15 -50.09
CA PRO A 56 -15.53 -0.69 -51.43
C PRO A 56 -16.31 -2.02 -51.41
N ALA A 57 -17.21 -2.17 -52.38
CA ALA A 57 -18.03 -3.36 -52.59
C ALA A 57 -17.18 -4.57 -52.99
N ALA A 58 -17.28 -5.66 -52.24
CA ALA A 58 -16.72 -6.95 -52.60
C ALA A 58 -17.63 -7.66 -53.62
N THR A 59 -17.04 -8.05 -54.74
CA THR A 59 -17.63 -8.87 -55.81
C THR A 59 -17.98 -10.26 -55.28
N ALA A 60 -19.27 -10.61 -55.27
CA ALA A 60 -19.75 -11.94 -54.91
C ALA A 60 -19.38 -12.98 -55.98
N ALA A 61 -18.69 -14.05 -55.56
CA ALA A 61 -18.45 -15.27 -56.34
C ALA A 61 -19.71 -16.17 -56.36
N PRO A 62 -19.91 -17.02 -57.38
CA PRO A 62 -21.16 -17.75 -57.58
C PRO A 62 -21.28 -18.95 -56.63
N ALA A 63 -22.47 -19.10 -56.04
CA ALA A 63 -22.83 -20.27 -55.24
C ALA A 63 -22.90 -21.54 -56.11
N ALA A 64 -22.16 -22.57 -55.71
CA ALA A 64 -22.19 -23.88 -56.33
C ALA A 64 -23.53 -24.58 -56.05
N ARG A 65 -24.19 -25.03 -57.13
CA ARG A 65 -25.43 -25.81 -57.09
C ARG A 65 -25.05 -27.30 -57.08
N PHE A 66 -25.39 -28.01 -56.01
CA PHE A 66 -25.18 -29.45 -55.89
C PHE A 66 -26.41 -30.19 -56.45
N ASP A 67 -26.20 -31.04 -57.46
CA ASP A 67 -27.23 -31.88 -58.09
C ASP A 67 -26.89 -33.35 -57.80
N PRO A 68 -27.63 -34.08 -56.96
CA PRO A 68 -27.28 -35.44 -56.59
C PRO A 68 -28.19 -36.44 -57.29
N THR A 69 -27.92 -36.76 -58.54
CA THR A 69 -28.13 -38.11 -59.09
C THR A 69 -27.30 -38.31 -60.35
N ASP A 70 -26.10 -38.87 -60.22
CA ASP A 70 -25.46 -39.58 -61.33
C ASP A 70 -24.88 -40.92 -60.86
N ASP A 71 -25.37 -41.94 -61.56
CA ASP A 71 -24.79 -43.24 -61.91
C ASP A 71 -23.88 -44.00 -60.93
N LEU A 72 -24.39 -45.15 -60.45
CA LEU A 72 -23.58 -46.33 -60.17
C LEU A 72 -24.24 -47.57 -60.78
N SER A 73 -24.05 -47.73 -62.09
CA SER A 73 -24.23 -49.00 -62.79
C SER A 73 -22.90 -49.80 -62.81
N GLY A 74 -22.81 -50.82 -61.96
CA GLY A 74 -21.72 -51.80 -61.92
C GLY A 74 -22.27 -53.23 -61.97
N GLN A 75 -21.90 -53.96 -63.03
CA GLN A 75 -22.37 -55.31 -63.43
C GLN A 75 -21.86 -56.45 -62.50
N PRO A 76 -22.47 -57.67 -62.48
CA PRO A 76 -22.33 -58.64 -61.39
C PRO A 76 -21.18 -59.62 -61.57
N GLY A 77 -20.68 -60.13 -60.45
CA GLY A 77 -19.75 -61.25 -60.35
C GLY A 77 -20.33 -62.38 -59.49
N SER A 78 -20.20 -63.61 -60.01
CA SER A 78 -20.69 -64.88 -59.49
C SER A 78 -19.80 -65.53 -58.42
N ASP A 79 -20.41 -66.09 -57.38
CA ASP A 79 -20.11 -67.36 -56.68
C ASP A 79 -20.90 -67.31 -55.35
N GLY A 80 -21.69 -68.29 -54.90
CA GLY A 80 -21.52 -69.73 -54.92
C GLY A 80 -21.40 -70.21 -53.46
N GLY A 81 -22.52 -70.52 -52.78
CA GLY A 81 -22.48 -71.03 -51.40
C GLY A 81 -23.85 -71.24 -50.75
N SER A 82 -24.25 -72.50 -50.63
CA SER A 82 -25.50 -73.04 -50.09
C SER A 82 -25.56 -73.11 -48.56
N GLY A 83 -26.73 -72.79 -47.97
CA GLY A 83 -27.12 -73.12 -46.58
C GLY A 83 -28.60 -72.79 -46.30
N GLU A 84 -29.35 -73.77 -45.78
CA GLU A 84 -30.83 -73.88 -45.62
C GLU A 84 -31.46 -72.89 -44.59
N PRO A 85 -32.80 -72.72 -44.54
CA PRO A 85 -33.50 -71.56 -44.00
C PRO A 85 -33.96 -71.71 -42.55
N GLY A 86 -34.12 -70.58 -41.85
CA GLY A 86 -34.68 -70.55 -40.50
C GLY A 86 -35.22 -69.18 -40.10
N ASP A 87 -36.55 -69.10 -40.13
CA ASP A 87 -37.45 -68.27 -39.31
C ASP A 87 -37.65 -66.77 -39.61
N VAL A 88 -38.93 -66.42 -39.72
CA VAL A 88 -39.47 -65.11 -40.04
C VAL A 88 -39.82 -64.41 -38.72
N GLY A 89 -39.01 -63.43 -38.33
CA GLY A 89 -39.30 -62.51 -37.23
C GLY A 89 -39.45 -61.08 -37.74
N ILE A 90 -40.52 -60.77 -38.48
CA ILE A 90 -40.88 -59.37 -38.79
C ILE A 90 -41.63 -58.80 -37.58
N SER A 91 -40.92 -58.07 -36.71
CA SER A 91 -41.42 -56.88 -36.00
C SER A 91 -40.38 -56.39 -34.99
N ASN A 92 -39.44 -55.55 -35.42
CA ASN A 92 -38.95 -54.43 -34.59
C ASN A 92 -38.00 -53.44 -35.30
N THR A 93 -37.55 -53.72 -36.53
CA THR A 93 -36.53 -52.87 -37.18
C THR A 93 -37.08 -51.61 -37.85
N VAL A 94 -38.39 -51.58 -38.17
CA VAL A 94 -38.99 -50.43 -38.87
C VAL A 94 -39.22 -49.24 -37.94
N ALA A 95 -39.56 -49.48 -36.67
CA ALA A 95 -39.74 -48.41 -35.67
C ALA A 95 -38.43 -47.68 -35.36
N ASN A 96 -37.33 -48.42 -35.18
CA ASN A 96 -36.01 -47.83 -34.90
C ASN A 96 -35.41 -47.10 -36.12
N SER A 97 -35.77 -47.49 -37.34
CA SER A 97 -35.31 -46.82 -38.57
C SER A 97 -36.08 -45.53 -38.89
N LEU A 98 -37.30 -45.38 -38.38
CA LEU A 98 -38.10 -44.16 -38.49
C LEU A 98 -37.69 -43.14 -37.43
N ASP A 99 -37.41 -43.56 -36.18
CA ASP A 99 -36.94 -42.65 -35.13
C ASP A 99 -35.56 -42.05 -35.41
N ILE A 100 -34.63 -42.84 -35.98
CA ILE A 100 -33.29 -42.35 -36.36
C ILE A 100 -33.36 -41.40 -37.57
N ARG A 101 -34.29 -41.63 -38.51
CA ARG A 101 -34.48 -40.76 -39.69
C ARG A 101 -35.22 -39.47 -39.37
N ILE A 102 -36.09 -39.46 -38.35
CA ILE A 102 -36.73 -38.24 -37.87
C ILE A 102 -35.75 -37.39 -37.05
N GLN A 103 -34.81 -38.01 -36.31
CA GLN A 103 -33.74 -37.28 -35.63
C GLN A 103 -32.70 -36.66 -36.59
N SER A 104 -32.42 -37.29 -37.74
CA SER A 104 -31.45 -36.75 -38.70
C SER A 104 -32.04 -35.72 -39.68
N ALA A 105 -33.37 -35.69 -39.85
CA ALA A 105 -34.07 -34.64 -40.61
C ALA A 105 -34.37 -33.39 -39.74
N ALA A 106 -34.21 -33.49 -38.42
CA ALA A 106 -34.32 -32.39 -37.46
C ALA A 106 -33.00 -31.62 -37.25
N ALA A 107 -31.93 -31.98 -37.96
CA ALA A 107 -30.85 -31.04 -38.25
C ALA A 107 -31.34 -30.10 -39.37
N LEU A 108 -32.32 -29.26 -39.04
CA LEU A 108 -32.53 -28.02 -39.78
C LEU A 108 -31.17 -27.34 -39.92
N ASP A 109 -30.91 -26.72 -41.07
CA ASP A 109 -29.71 -25.94 -41.32
C ASP A 109 -29.68 -24.79 -40.30
N ARG A 110 -29.12 -25.06 -39.12
CA ARG A 110 -29.22 -24.18 -37.96
C ARG A 110 -28.30 -23.01 -38.20
N ILE A 111 -28.87 -21.82 -38.12
CA ILE A 111 -28.15 -20.58 -38.33
C ILE A 111 -27.65 -20.13 -36.97
N ILE A 112 -26.39 -20.45 -36.68
CA ILE A 112 -25.76 -20.17 -35.38
C ILE A 112 -24.73 -19.07 -35.55
N VAL A 113 -24.82 -18.04 -34.72
CA VAL A 113 -23.81 -16.99 -34.58
C VAL A 113 -22.91 -17.35 -33.40
N ARG A 114 -21.59 -17.42 -33.61
CA ARG A 114 -20.61 -17.67 -32.54
C ARG A 114 -19.66 -16.49 -32.40
N THR A 115 -19.40 -16.12 -31.14
CA THR A 115 -18.39 -15.13 -30.76
C THR A 115 -17.49 -15.74 -29.69
N VAL A 116 -16.19 -15.52 -29.80
CA VAL A 116 -15.19 -16.00 -28.84
C VAL A 116 -14.37 -14.83 -28.36
N ASP A 117 -14.18 -14.75 -27.05
CA ASP A 117 -13.32 -13.77 -26.39
C ASP A 117 -12.22 -14.53 -25.63
N MET A 118 -10.96 -14.20 -25.91
CA MET A 118 -9.79 -14.85 -25.31
C MET A 118 -8.83 -13.82 -24.71
N THR A 119 -8.22 -14.17 -23.59
CA THR A 119 -7.04 -13.48 -23.05
C THR A 119 -5.91 -14.49 -23.01
N LEU A 120 -4.82 -14.19 -23.69
CA LEU A 120 -3.71 -15.10 -23.91
C LEU A 120 -2.40 -14.48 -23.44
N VAL A 121 -1.46 -15.34 -23.05
CA VAL A 121 -0.07 -15.00 -22.80
C VAL A 121 0.77 -15.62 -23.92
N VAL A 122 1.60 -14.80 -24.56
CA VAL A 122 2.45 -15.18 -25.69
C VAL A 122 3.88 -14.72 -25.45
N LYS A 123 4.86 -15.42 -26.03
CA LYS A 123 6.27 -15.06 -25.88
C LYS A 123 6.59 -13.72 -26.52
N ASP A 124 6.11 -13.53 -27.75
CA ASP A 124 6.28 -12.30 -28.52
C ASP A 124 4.92 -11.87 -29.08
N VAL A 125 4.45 -10.70 -28.64
CA VAL A 125 3.16 -10.15 -29.06
C VAL A 125 3.17 -9.76 -30.54
N SER A 126 4.32 -9.34 -31.07
CA SER A 126 4.46 -8.93 -32.47
C SER A 126 4.38 -10.11 -33.43
N GLU A 127 5.07 -11.19 -33.09
CA GLU A 127 5.03 -12.45 -33.82
C GLU A 127 3.62 -13.05 -33.77
N ALA A 128 3.03 -13.16 -32.58
CA ALA A 128 1.68 -13.70 -32.41
C ALA A 128 0.61 -12.95 -33.22
N VAL A 129 0.64 -11.61 -33.25
CA VAL A 129 -0.28 -10.81 -34.08
C VAL A 129 -0.12 -11.13 -35.57
N THR A 130 1.12 -11.35 -36.02
CA THR A 130 1.44 -11.66 -37.42
C THR A 130 0.90 -13.05 -37.78
N GLU A 131 1.18 -14.05 -36.96
CA GLU A 131 0.71 -15.43 -37.15
C GLU A 131 -0.82 -15.54 -37.09
N ILE A 132 -1.48 -14.86 -36.13
CA ILE A 132 -2.94 -14.82 -36.06
C ILE A 132 -3.54 -14.16 -37.31
N THR A 133 -2.89 -13.12 -37.85
CA THR A 133 -3.32 -12.48 -39.10
C THR A 133 -3.21 -13.43 -40.28
N GLU A 134 -2.11 -14.18 -40.40
CA GLU A 134 -1.92 -15.18 -41.44
C GLU A 134 -2.91 -16.34 -41.31
N LEU A 135 -3.12 -16.85 -40.10
CA LEU A 135 -4.10 -17.88 -39.76
C LEU A 135 -5.52 -17.48 -40.20
N ALA A 136 -5.94 -16.25 -39.87
CA ALA A 136 -7.24 -15.74 -40.27
C ALA A 136 -7.40 -15.73 -41.80
N ASN A 137 -6.40 -15.21 -42.53
CA ASN A 137 -6.42 -15.16 -43.99
C ASN A 137 -6.39 -16.55 -44.64
N ASN A 138 -5.55 -17.46 -44.14
CA ASN A 138 -5.41 -18.83 -44.66
C ASN A 138 -6.67 -19.67 -44.42
N SER A 139 -7.42 -19.37 -43.35
CA SER A 139 -8.70 -20.01 -43.03
C SER A 139 -9.88 -19.47 -43.85
N GLY A 140 -9.65 -18.58 -44.82
CA GLY A 140 -10.71 -17.94 -45.61
C GLY A 140 -11.45 -16.83 -44.85
N GLY A 141 -10.85 -16.34 -43.78
CA GLY A 141 -11.32 -15.24 -42.95
C GLY A 141 -10.61 -13.92 -43.23
N TRP A 142 -10.76 -12.95 -42.32
CA TRP A 142 -10.05 -11.66 -42.36
C TRP A 142 -9.93 -11.03 -40.97
N VAL A 143 -8.94 -10.15 -40.80
CA VAL A 143 -8.78 -9.35 -39.59
C VAL A 143 -9.74 -8.16 -39.63
N VAL A 144 -10.57 -8.02 -38.59
CA VAL A 144 -11.52 -6.90 -38.43
C VAL A 144 -10.79 -5.66 -37.93
N GLY A 145 -9.86 -5.84 -36.99
CA GLY A 145 -9.02 -4.77 -36.48
C GLY A 145 -7.97 -5.29 -35.51
N SER A 146 -6.84 -4.60 -35.46
CA SER A 146 -5.75 -4.88 -34.54
C SER A 146 -5.22 -3.57 -33.95
N THR A 147 -4.94 -3.55 -32.66
CA THR A 147 -4.26 -2.45 -31.97
C THR A 147 -3.15 -3.04 -31.11
N ARG A 148 -2.01 -2.36 -31.05
CA ARG A 148 -0.87 -2.76 -30.25
C ARG A 148 -0.44 -1.60 -29.38
N ASP A 149 -0.09 -1.91 -28.14
CA ASP A 149 0.48 -0.95 -27.20
C ASP A 149 1.84 -1.46 -26.75
N GLY A 150 2.89 -0.74 -27.16
CA GLY A 150 4.29 -1.18 -27.00
C GLY A 150 4.56 -2.57 -27.61
N ASN A 151 5.40 -3.34 -26.93
CA ASN A 151 5.70 -4.74 -27.26
C ASN A 151 5.07 -5.74 -26.28
N HIS A 152 4.29 -5.26 -25.30
CA HIS A 152 3.80 -6.08 -24.19
C HIS A 152 2.31 -6.44 -24.30
N THR A 153 1.50 -5.68 -25.03
CA THR A 153 0.07 -5.96 -25.16
C THR A 153 -0.46 -5.69 -26.57
N ALA A 154 -1.44 -6.48 -27.00
CA ALA A 154 -2.17 -6.23 -28.22
C ALA A 154 -3.61 -6.71 -28.13
N PHE A 155 -4.48 -6.06 -28.88
CA PHE A 155 -5.83 -6.52 -29.15
C PHE A 155 -5.96 -6.85 -30.62
N ILE A 156 -6.44 -8.04 -30.95
CA ILE A 156 -6.74 -8.44 -32.32
C ILE A 156 -8.13 -9.05 -32.39
N SER A 157 -8.89 -8.64 -33.40
CA SER A 157 -10.21 -9.17 -33.71
C SER A 157 -10.23 -9.64 -35.15
N PHE A 158 -10.69 -10.86 -35.37
CA PHE A 158 -10.75 -11.45 -36.70
C PHE A 158 -12.00 -12.30 -36.87
N ARG A 159 -12.37 -12.51 -38.14
CA ARG A 159 -13.48 -13.36 -38.54
C ARG A 159 -12.96 -14.56 -39.30
N VAL A 160 -13.51 -15.74 -39.00
CA VAL A 160 -13.23 -16.99 -39.71
C VAL A 160 -14.55 -17.67 -40.09
N PRO A 161 -14.59 -18.45 -41.18
CA PRO A 161 -15.79 -19.21 -41.54
C PRO A 161 -16.26 -20.07 -40.37
N ALA A 162 -17.57 -20.15 -40.14
CA ALA A 162 -18.14 -20.82 -38.97
C ALA A 162 -17.73 -22.30 -38.84
N TYR A 163 -17.53 -22.99 -39.96
CA TYR A 163 -17.06 -24.38 -40.00
C TYR A 163 -15.57 -24.54 -39.63
N GLY A 164 -14.79 -23.47 -39.73
CA GLY A 164 -13.35 -23.45 -39.45
C GLY A 164 -12.99 -22.85 -38.09
N LEU A 165 -13.97 -22.37 -37.31
CA LEU A 165 -13.73 -21.70 -36.04
C LEU A 165 -12.93 -22.58 -35.07
N ASP A 166 -13.36 -23.82 -34.85
CA ASP A 166 -12.74 -24.66 -33.81
C ASP A 166 -11.28 -25.00 -34.17
N ALA A 167 -10.98 -25.22 -35.45
CA ALA A 167 -9.60 -25.38 -35.94
C ALA A 167 -8.77 -24.10 -35.77
N ALA A 168 -9.34 -22.94 -36.09
CA ALA A 168 -8.66 -21.65 -35.89
C ALA A 168 -8.35 -21.38 -34.40
N LEU A 169 -9.24 -21.77 -33.48
CA LEU A 169 -8.98 -21.67 -32.04
C LEU A 169 -7.88 -22.63 -31.58
N ASP A 170 -7.85 -23.86 -32.10
CA ASP A 170 -6.78 -24.82 -31.80
C ASP A 170 -5.41 -24.29 -32.25
N ASP A 171 -5.34 -23.73 -33.46
CA ASP A 171 -4.12 -23.10 -33.98
C ASP A 171 -3.72 -21.88 -33.13
N VAL A 172 -4.66 -21.01 -32.75
CA VAL A 172 -4.39 -19.89 -31.83
C VAL A 172 -3.83 -20.39 -30.49
N ARG A 173 -4.42 -21.43 -29.89
CA ARG A 173 -3.93 -21.99 -28.61
C ARG A 173 -2.51 -22.55 -28.74
N ALA A 174 -2.14 -23.08 -29.90
CA ALA A 174 -0.78 -23.58 -30.14
C ALA A 174 0.29 -22.48 -30.15
N LEU A 175 -0.09 -21.23 -30.42
CA LEU A 175 0.81 -20.06 -30.38
C LEU A 175 0.99 -19.48 -28.96
N THR A 176 0.21 -19.97 -27.99
CA THR A 176 0.16 -19.40 -26.64
C THR A 176 0.98 -20.18 -25.64
N VAL A 177 1.55 -19.46 -24.68
CA VAL A 177 2.19 -20.04 -23.50
C VAL A 177 1.12 -20.43 -22.48
N GLU A 178 0.15 -19.53 -22.28
CA GLU A 178 -0.93 -19.73 -21.32
C GLU A 178 -2.23 -19.07 -21.82
N VAL A 179 -3.36 -19.75 -21.60
CA VAL A 179 -4.70 -19.20 -21.82
C VAL A 179 -5.23 -18.67 -20.48
N LYS A 180 -5.18 -17.36 -20.25
CA LYS A 180 -5.69 -16.72 -19.02
C LYS A 180 -7.21 -16.81 -18.92
N SER A 181 -7.91 -16.62 -20.04
CA SER A 181 -9.37 -16.76 -20.10
C SER A 181 -9.83 -17.08 -21.50
N GLU A 182 -10.86 -17.91 -21.62
CA GLU A 182 -11.55 -18.20 -22.87
C GLU A 182 -13.06 -18.26 -22.60
N SER A 183 -13.83 -17.52 -23.40
CA SER A 183 -15.29 -17.51 -23.34
C SER A 183 -15.85 -17.64 -24.75
N SER A 184 -16.78 -18.58 -24.95
CA SER A 184 -17.50 -18.74 -26.21
C SER A 184 -18.99 -18.55 -26.00
N SER A 185 -19.57 -17.65 -26.79
CA SER A 185 -21.00 -17.41 -26.86
C SER A 185 -21.54 -17.93 -28.18
N SER A 186 -22.71 -18.56 -28.14
CA SER A 186 -23.42 -19.07 -29.30
C SER A 186 -24.88 -18.67 -29.24
N GLN A 187 -25.42 -18.19 -30.36
CA GLN A 187 -26.82 -17.80 -30.49
C GLN A 187 -27.43 -18.49 -31.71
N ASP A 188 -28.50 -19.25 -31.50
CA ASP A 188 -29.31 -19.81 -32.58
C ASP A 188 -30.30 -18.73 -33.07
N VAL A 189 -30.15 -18.32 -34.33
CA VAL A 189 -31.00 -17.32 -34.98
C VAL A 189 -31.84 -17.92 -36.11
N THR A 190 -31.97 -19.26 -36.14
CA THR A 190 -32.74 -19.97 -37.18
C THR A 190 -34.18 -19.50 -37.27
N ASP A 191 -34.84 -19.31 -36.12
CA ASP A 191 -36.24 -18.84 -36.07
C ASP A 191 -36.39 -17.41 -36.59
N GLU A 192 -35.48 -16.50 -36.20
CA GLU A 192 -35.51 -15.11 -36.68
C GLU A 192 -35.25 -15.03 -38.18
N TYR A 193 -34.28 -15.80 -38.67
CA TYR A 193 -33.93 -15.83 -40.08
C TYR A 193 -35.09 -16.34 -40.95
N THR A 194 -35.68 -17.48 -40.58
CA THR A 194 -36.78 -18.09 -41.33
C THR A 194 -38.07 -17.25 -41.27
N ASP A 195 -38.34 -16.56 -40.15
CA ASP A 195 -39.43 -15.58 -40.04
C ASP A 195 -39.23 -14.40 -40.99
N LEU A 196 -38.02 -13.80 -40.98
CA LEU A 196 -37.70 -12.67 -41.86
C LEU A 196 -37.86 -13.06 -43.33
N GLU A 197 -37.38 -14.23 -43.75
CA GLU A 197 -37.58 -14.71 -45.12
C GLU A 197 -39.07 -14.85 -45.48
N ALA A 198 -39.87 -15.41 -44.58
CA ALA A 198 -41.31 -15.59 -44.78
C ALA A 198 -42.04 -14.23 -44.88
N ARG A 199 -41.67 -13.28 -44.01
CA ARG A 199 -42.24 -11.93 -44.00
C ARG A 199 -41.86 -11.12 -45.23
N ILE A 200 -40.59 -11.15 -45.65
CA ILE A 200 -40.13 -10.52 -46.89
C ILE A 200 -40.90 -11.08 -48.09
N ARG A 201 -41.05 -12.41 -48.17
CA ARG A 201 -41.81 -13.06 -49.25
C ARG A 201 -43.28 -12.60 -49.27
N SER A 202 -43.91 -12.49 -48.10
CA SER A 202 -45.28 -11.99 -47.97
C SER A 202 -45.40 -10.52 -48.38
N GLN A 203 -44.49 -9.66 -47.93
CA GLN A 203 -44.53 -8.23 -48.27
C GLN A 203 -44.26 -7.96 -49.74
N LYS A 204 -43.35 -8.71 -50.39
CA LYS A 204 -43.14 -8.64 -51.84
C LYS A 204 -44.39 -9.03 -52.64
N ALA A 205 -45.18 -9.99 -52.15
CA ALA A 205 -46.46 -10.33 -52.76
C ALA A 205 -47.48 -9.19 -52.63
N SER A 206 -47.54 -8.54 -51.45
CA SER A 206 -48.36 -7.33 -51.24
C SER A 206 -47.90 -6.17 -52.11
N GLU A 207 -46.59 -5.96 -52.27
CA GLU A 207 -46.01 -4.94 -53.15
C GLU A 207 -46.47 -5.16 -54.60
N ALA A 208 -46.37 -6.39 -55.12
CA ALA A 208 -46.82 -6.73 -56.47
C ALA A 208 -48.32 -6.48 -56.68
N ALA A 209 -49.14 -6.75 -55.65
CA ALA A 209 -50.57 -6.45 -55.68
C ALA A 209 -50.82 -4.93 -55.72
N LEU A 210 -50.12 -4.14 -54.89
CA LEU A 210 -50.23 -2.68 -54.91
C LEU A 210 -49.75 -2.07 -56.22
N ILE A 211 -48.68 -2.58 -56.82
CA ILE A 211 -48.23 -2.16 -58.16
C ILE A 211 -49.33 -2.42 -59.21
N THR A 212 -50.04 -3.55 -59.10
CA THR A 212 -51.17 -3.86 -59.97
C THR A 212 -52.34 -2.90 -59.74
N LEU A 213 -52.67 -2.56 -58.49
CA LEU A 213 -53.69 -1.55 -58.19
C LEU A 213 -53.30 -0.16 -58.71
N LEU A 214 -52.04 0.24 -58.52
CA LEU A 214 -51.51 1.51 -59.00
C LEU A 214 -51.67 1.64 -60.53
N SER A 215 -51.43 0.55 -61.27
CA SER A 215 -51.60 0.53 -62.73
C SER A 215 -53.06 0.67 -63.20
N ASN A 216 -54.02 0.38 -62.32
CA ASN A 216 -55.46 0.45 -62.58
C ASN A 216 -56.13 1.69 -61.96
N ALA A 217 -55.39 2.53 -61.23
CA ALA A 217 -55.93 3.71 -60.56
C ALA A 217 -56.44 4.74 -61.58
N GLN A 218 -57.68 5.22 -61.39
CA GLN A 218 -58.32 6.17 -62.32
C GLN A 218 -58.35 7.60 -61.79
N THR A 219 -58.08 7.80 -60.49
CA THR A 219 -58.04 9.14 -59.87
C THR A 219 -56.66 9.45 -59.30
N ILE A 220 -56.34 10.75 -59.22
CA ILE A 220 -55.10 11.24 -58.61
C ILE A 220 -55.04 10.83 -57.13
N GLN A 221 -56.18 10.86 -56.44
CA GLN A 221 -56.26 10.48 -55.03
C GLN A 221 -55.91 9.00 -54.83
N ASP A 222 -56.52 8.09 -55.61
CA ASP A 222 -56.21 6.66 -55.54
C ASP A 222 -54.73 6.38 -55.83
N THR A 223 -54.14 7.11 -56.77
CA THR A 223 -52.72 7.00 -57.12
C THR A 223 -51.83 7.41 -55.94
N LEU A 224 -52.12 8.54 -55.30
CA LEU A 224 -51.35 9.02 -54.14
C LEU A 224 -51.50 8.08 -52.95
N ASP A 225 -52.71 7.57 -52.69
CA ASP A 225 -52.97 6.67 -51.56
C ASP A 225 -52.24 5.33 -51.74
N VAL A 226 -52.27 4.74 -52.95
CA VAL A 226 -51.51 3.52 -53.26
C VAL A 226 -50.00 3.78 -53.21
N GLN A 227 -49.52 4.93 -53.69
CA GLN A 227 -48.09 5.27 -53.64
C GLN A 227 -47.57 5.43 -52.20
N VAL A 228 -48.36 6.03 -51.31
CA VAL A 228 -48.02 6.15 -49.90
C VAL A 228 -47.86 4.76 -49.27
N GLU A 229 -48.81 3.85 -49.51
CA GLU A 229 -48.74 2.50 -48.95
C GLU A 229 -47.61 1.66 -49.58
N LEU A 230 -47.40 1.79 -50.89
CA LEU A 230 -46.30 1.14 -51.60
C LEU A 230 -44.93 1.57 -51.04
N ASN A 231 -44.74 2.86 -50.76
CA ASN A 231 -43.50 3.37 -50.18
C ASN A 231 -43.24 2.75 -48.80
N LYS A 232 -44.26 2.67 -47.92
CA LYS A 232 -44.11 2.02 -46.60
C LYS A 232 -43.71 0.56 -46.73
N ILE A 233 -44.37 -0.20 -47.61
CA ILE A 233 -44.03 -1.61 -47.82
C ILE A 233 -42.59 -1.77 -48.30
N ARG A 234 -42.12 -0.89 -49.20
CA ARG A 234 -40.72 -0.92 -49.66
C ARG A 234 -39.74 -0.63 -48.55
N GLU A 235 -40.00 0.39 -47.73
CA GLU A 235 -39.16 0.72 -46.56
C GLU A 235 -39.09 -0.47 -45.59
N ASP A 236 -40.21 -1.16 -45.34
CA ASP A 236 -40.24 -2.35 -44.50
C ASP A 236 -39.45 -3.53 -45.11
N ILE A 237 -39.61 -3.79 -46.41
CA ILE A 237 -38.87 -4.84 -47.14
C ILE A 237 -37.37 -4.56 -47.05
N GLU A 238 -36.94 -3.34 -47.37
CA GLU A 238 -35.52 -2.95 -47.36
C GLU A 238 -34.92 -3.11 -45.95
N SER A 239 -35.67 -2.73 -44.91
CA SER A 239 -35.26 -2.91 -43.52
C SER A 239 -35.09 -4.39 -43.15
N MET A 240 -36.07 -5.23 -43.49
CA MET A 240 -36.01 -6.68 -43.21
C MET A 240 -34.91 -7.38 -44.01
N GLU A 241 -34.72 -7.01 -45.28
CA GLU A 241 -33.62 -7.54 -46.10
C GLU A 241 -32.26 -7.14 -45.54
N GLY A 242 -32.11 -5.92 -45.04
CA GLY A 242 -30.92 -5.48 -44.32
C GLY A 242 -30.63 -6.35 -43.10
N ARG A 243 -31.66 -6.63 -42.28
CA ARG A 243 -31.54 -7.51 -41.11
C ARG A 243 -31.20 -8.95 -41.49
N LEU A 244 -31.86 -9.50 -42.51
CA LEU A 244 -31.62 -10.85 -43.01
C LEU A 244 -30.17 -11.01 -43.51
N ASN A 245 -29.68 -10.04 -44.29
CA ASN A 245 -28.31 -10.03 -44.78
C ASN A 245 -27.29 -9.94 -43.65
N LEU A 246 -27.57 -9.17 -42.60
CA LEU A 246 -26.72 -9.11 -41.42
C LEU A 246 -26.64 -10.48 -40.72
N LEU A 247 -27.78 -11.13 -40.46
CA LEU A 247 -27.81 -12.47 -39.84
C LEU A 247 -27.10 -13.52 -40.69
N ALA A 248 -27.25 -13.46 -42.01
CA ALA A 248 -26.53 -14.34 -42.94
C ALA A 248 -25.01 -14.15 -42.82
N GLN A 249 -24.53 -12.90 -42.79
CA GLN A 249 -23.11 -12.60 -42.68
C GLN A 249 -22.52 -12.97 -41.31
N THR A 250 -23.25 -12.70 -40.21
CA THR A 250 -22.78 -12.99 -38.85
C THR A 250 -22.85 -14.47 -38.49
N SER A 251 -23.68 -15.26 -39.16
CA SER A 251 -23.72 -16.72 -38.99
C SER A 251 -22.73 -17.45 -39.90
N ALA A 252 -22.45 -16.91 -41.10
CA ALA A 252 -21.44 -17.48 -41.99
C ALA A 252 -20.02 -17.38 -41.42
N PHE A 253 -19.73 -16.34 -40.62
CA PHE A 253 -18.42 -16.10 -40.02
C PHE A 253 -18.51 -15.89 -38.52
N SER A 254 -17.70 -16.62 -37.76
CA SER A 254 -17.54 -16.41 -36.33
C SER A 254 -16.58 -15.27 -36.04
N LEU A 255 -16.86 -14.49 -34.99
CA LEU A 255 -15.98 -13.42 -34.53
C LEU A 255 -15.11 -13.94 -33.38
N VAL A 256 -13.80 -13.69 -33.45
CA VAL A 256 -12.85 -13.99 -32.39
C VAL A 256 -12.17 -12.69 -31.97
N ASN A 257 -12.27 -12.35 -30.69
CA ASN A 257 -11.58 -11.23 -30.06
C ASN A 257 -10.51 -11.78 -29.13
N ILE A 258 -9.28 -11.30 -29.28
CA ILE A 258 -8.14 -11.77 -28.51
C ILE A 258 -7.42 -10.58 -27.89
N PHE A 259 -7.24 -10.64 -26.58
CA PHE A 259 -6.30 -9.80 -25.84
C PHE A 259 -5.02 -10.59 -25.57
N LEU A 260 -3.89 -10.09 -26.07
CA LEU A 260 -2.58 -10.69 -25.93
C LEU A 260 -1.77 -9.94 -24.87
N ASN A 261 -1.13 -10.69 -23.98
CA ASN A 261 -0.12 -10.20 -23.06
C ASN A 261 1.21 -10.90 -23.36
N ALA A 262 2.32 -10.18 -23.26
CA ALA A 262 3.63 -10.80 -23.26
C ALA A 262 3.80 -11.67 -22.01
N GLU A 263 4.51 -12.78 -22.15
CA GLU A 263 5.01 -13.58 -21.04
C GLU A 263 5.98 -12.71 -20.21
N PRO A 264 5.69 -12.48 -18.91
CA PRO A 264 6.62 -11.72 -18.07
C PRO A 264 7.95 -12.46 -17.96
N THR A 265 9.05 -11.74 -18.17
CA THR A 265 10.38 -12.28 -17.88
C THR A 265 10.67 -12.20 -16.39
N GLU A 266 11.33 -13.21 -15.83
CA GLU A 266 11.70 -13.22 -14.42
C GLU A 266 12.77 -12.14 -14.12
N MET A 267 12.48 -11.31 -13.12
CA MET A 267 13.36 -10.27 -12.59
C MET A 267 13.86 -10.67 -11.21
N GLN A 268 15.18 -10.60 -11.02
CA GLN A 268 15.79 -10.84 -9.70
C GLN A 268 15.44 -9.67 -8.78
N VAL A 269 14.85 -10.00 -7.62
CA VAL A 269 14.50 -9.05 -6.57
C VAL A 269 15.06 -9.58 -5.26
N ASP A 270 15.64 -8.67 -4.46
CA ASP A 270 16.13 -8.93 -3.11
C ASP A 270 15.41 -7.96 -2.16
N ALA A 271 14.51 -8.49 -1.33
CA ALA A 271 13.73 -7.73 -0.37
C ALA A 271 14.61 -7.15 0.76
N GLY A 272 15.83 -7.65 0.92
CA GLY A 272 16.75 -7.32 1.99
C GLY A 272 16.78 -8.38 3.11
N SER A 273 17.52 -8.08 4.17
CA SER A 273 17.63 -8.98 5.32
C SER A 273 16.42 -8.92 6.24
N ASP A 274 16.19 -10.01 6.98
CA ASP A 274 15.20 -10.08 8.05
C ASP A 274 15.37 -8.95 9.07
N VAL A 275 14.24 -8.49 9.62
CA VAL A 275 14.19 -7.38 10.57
C VAL A 275 13.59 -7.82 11.91
N ALA A 276 14.15 -7.31 13.00
CA ALA A 276 13.55 -7.36 14.33
C ALA A 276 13.04 -5.96 14.70
N VAL A 277 11.78 -5.83 15.07
CA VAL A 277 11.15 -4.53 15.33
C VAL A 277 10.23 -4.58 16.56
N ALA A 278 10.26 -3.53 17.36
CA ALA A 278 9.34 -3.36 18.47
C ALA A 278 7.93 -3.00 17.99
N VAL A 279 6.90 -3.52 18.67
CA VAL A 279 5.51 -3.08 18.47
C VAL A 279 5.40 -1.56 18.56
N GLY A 280 4.74 -0.95 17.58
CA GLY A 280 4.51 0.50 17.49
C GLY A 280 5.71 1.33 16.99
N GLN A 281 6.87 0.72 16.71
CA GLN A 281 8.01 1.42 16.12
C GLN A 281 7.95 1.39 14.58
N PRO A 282 8.29 2.50 13.90
CA PRO A 282 8.39 2.52 12.44
C PRO A 282 9.63 1.77 11.96
N VAL A 283 9.42 0.87 11.00
CA VAL A 283 10.48 0.17 10.26
C VAL A 283 10.41 0.57 8.79
N THR A 284 11.57 0.70 8.15
CA THR A 284 11.68 1.09 6.74
C THR A 284 12.18 -0.08 5.91
N PHE A 285 11.52 -0.32 4.78
CA PHE A 285 11.81 -1.38 3.82
C PHE A 285 12.24 -0.80 2.48
N THR A 286 13.19 -1.47 1.84
CA THR A 286 13.69 -1.20 0.48
C THR A 286 14.06 -2.53 -0.15
N ALA A 287 13.85 -2.69 -1.45
CA ALA A 287 14.30 -3.84 -2.19
C ALA A 287 15.37 -3.44 -3.22
N MET A 288 16.31 -4.34 -3.50
CA MET A 288 17.18 -4.27 -4.67
C MET A 288 16.57 -5.11 -5.80
N LEU A 289 16.80 -4.69 -7.04
CA LEU A 289 16.34 -5.42 -8.21
C LEU A 289 17.31 -5.27 -9.37
N ASP A 290 17.43 -6.31 -10.20
CA ASP A 290 18.19 -6.26 -11.45
C ASP A 290 17.20 -6.13 -12.62
N ALA A 291 16.95 -4.90 -13.04
CA ALA A 291 15.99 -4.61 -14.10
C ALA A 291 16.58 -4.95 -15.48
N PRO A 292 15.81 -5.59 -16.38
CA PRO A 292 16.21 -5.73 -17.77
C PRO A 292 16.51 -4.38 -18.44
N GLU A 293 17.38 -4.39 -19.43
CA GLU A 293 17.62 -3.20 -20.26
C GLU A 293 16.31 -2.74 -20.94
N GLY A 294 16.10 -1.43 -21.03
CA GLY A 294 14.91 -0.84 -21.64
C GLY A 294 13.69 -0.75 -20.73
N THR A 295 13.74 -1.21 -19.47
CA THR A 295 12.68 -0.96 -18.48
C THR A 295 12.73 0.48 -17.98
N ASP A 296 11.64 1.23 -18.15
CA ASP A 296 11.54 2.64 -17.76
C ASP A 296 10.38 2.93 -16.78
N HIS A 297 9.41 2.01 -16.66
CA HIS A 297 8.33 2.06 -15.70
C HIS A 297 8.37 0.89 -14.71
N PHE A 298 8.03 1.16 -13.44
CA PHE A 298 8.00 0.17 -12.37
C PHE A 298 6.73 0.33 -11.54
N GLU A 299 6.13 -0.79 -11.15
CA GLU A 299 5.08 -0.88 -10.15
C GLU A 299 5.59 -1.82 -9.04
N ILE A 300 5.60 -1.36 -7.80
CA ILE A 300 6.18 -2.05 -6.66
C ILE A 300 5.14 -2.09 -5.56
N ASP A 301 4.75 -3.27 -5.11
CA ASP A 301 3.78 -3.48 -4.05
C ASP A 301 4.40 -4.21 -2.86
N TRP A 302 4.23 -3.63 -1.68
CA TRP A 302 4.64 -4.22 -0.41
C TRP A 302 3.44 -4.77 0.35
N ASP A 303 3.55 -6.00 0.81
CA ASP A 303 2.62 -6.68 1.71
C ASP A 303 3.37 -7.06 2.99
N PHE A 304 2.93 -6.55 4.15
CA PHE A 304 3.67 -6.71 5.41
C PHE A 304 3.27 -7.96 6.20
N GLY A 305 2.29 -8.73 5.72
CA GLY A 305 1.87 -10.01 6.32
C GLY A 305 1.00 -9.89 7.57
N ASP A 306 0.75 -8.70 8.09
CA ASP A 306 -0.08 -8.44 9.28
C ASP A 306 -1.55 -8.11 8.94
N GLY A 307 -1.92 -8.19 7.66
CA GLY A 307 -3.24 -7.85 7.15
C GLY A 307 -3.49 -6.35 6.95
N SER A 308 -2.46 -5.51 7.09
CA SER A 308 -2.55 -4.10 6.70
C SER A 308 -2.77 -3.93 5.20
N GLN A 309 -3.15 -2.72 4.76
CA GLN A 309 -3.19 -2.43 3.33
C GLN A 309 -1.78 -2.54 2.73
N ARG A 310 -1.72 -3.03 1.48
CA ARG A 310 -0.50 -3.01 0.68
C ARG A 310 -0.07 -1.58 0.38
N ILE A 311 1.24 -1.34 0.32
CA ILE A 311 1.79 -0.03 -0.02
C ILE A 311 2.49 -0.12 -1.38
N GLY A 312 1.93 0.60 -2.35
CA GLY A 312 2.44 0.71 -3.71
C GLY A 312 3.38 1.91 -3.93
N THR A 313 4.42 1.74 -4.73
CA THR A 313 5.30 2.82 -5.22
C THR A 313 5.76 2.52 -6.65
N ASN A 314 6.18 3.55 -7.40
CA ASN A 314 6.73 3.42 -8.74
C ASN A 314 8.16 3.97 -8.86
N ARG A 315 8.76 4.28 -7.70
CA ARG A 315 10.03 5.02 -7.65
C ARG A 315 11.18 4.07 -7.40
N THR A 316 12.18 4.15 -8.26
CA THR A 316 13.46 3.44 -8.12
C THR A 316 14.62 4.40 -8.38
N ALA A 317 15.80 4.05 -7.87
CA ALA A 317 17.05 4.76 -8.15
C ALA A 317 18.10 3.76 -8.67
N ALA A 318 18.89 4.18 -9.66
CA ALA A 318 20.01 3.36 -10.16
C ALA A 318 21.13 3.27 -9.12
N THR A 319 21.79 2.11 -9.07
CA THR A 319 22.98 1.91 -8.23
C THR A 319 24.27 2.15 -9.02
N LEU A 320 25.43 1.83 -8.42
CA LEU A 320 26.72 1.85 -9.12
C LEU A 320 26.91 0.63 -10.03
N ILE A 321 26.10 -0.42 -9.86
CA ILE A 321 26.11 -1.63 -10.68
C ILE A 321 25.08 -1.44 -11.80
N GLU A 322 25.52 -1.65 -13.05
CA GLU A 322 24.67 -1.51 -14.22
C GLU A 322 23.51 -2.51 -14.19
N GLY A 323 22.30 -2.07 -14.56
CA GLY A 323 21.07 -2.86 -14.46
C GLY A 323 20.46 -2.91 -13.04
N GLN A 324 21.26 -2.77 -12.00
CA GLN A 324 20.79 -2.85 -10.61
C GLN A 324 20.19 -1.54 -10.11
N ARG A 325 19.03 -1.64 -9.46
CA ARG A 325 18.26 -0.52 -8.91
C ARG A 325 17.84 -0.81 -7.47
N ILE A 326 17.53 0.25 -6.74
CA ILE A 326 16.93 0.18 -5.40
C ILE A 326 15.56 0.87 -5.42
N THR A 327 14.58 0.28 -4.74
CA THR A 327 13.25 0.88 -4.60
C THR A 327 13.29 2.09 -3.68
N ALA A 328 12.29 2.96 -3.80
CA ALA A 328 12.03 3.95 -2.75
C ALA A 328 11.73 3.24 -1.42
N ALA A 329 12.19 3.88 -0.33
CA ALA A 329 11.94 3.44 1.03
C ALA A 329 10.45 3.56 1.39
N VAL A 330 9.90 2.49 1.95
CA VAL A 330 8.53 2.43 2.48
C VAL A 330 8.59 2.20 3.98
N THR A 331 7.82 2.97 4.76
CA THR A 331 7.77 2.82 6.22
C THR A 331 6.48 2.17 6.67
N HIS A 332 6.57 1.17 7.55
CA HIS A 332 5.44 0.47 8.17
C HIS A 332 5.57 0.46 9.69
N VAL A 333 4.44 0.29 10.39
CA VAL A 333 4.38 0.19 11.86
C VAL A 333 3.49 -0.98 12.25
N TYR A 334 4.08 -2.03 12.81
CA TYR A 334 3.34 -3.16 13.36
C TYR A 334 2.64 -2.78 14.67
N GLN A 335 1.33 -3.00 14.75
CA GLN A 335 0.51 -2.61 15.91
C GLN A 335 0.39 -3.70 16.98
N SER A 336 0.75 -4.95 16.65
CA SER A 336 0.74 -6.09 17.56
C SER A 336 1.86 -7.07 17.19
N GLU A 337 2.29 -7.87 18.17
CA GLU A 337 3.15 -9.05 17.97
C GLU A 337 2.34 -10.32 17.65
N ASP A 338 1.00 -10.24 17.67
CA ASP A 338 0.14 -11.39 17.38
C ASP A 338 0.39 -11.93 15.97
N ASN A 339 0.68 -13.24 15.88
CA ASN A 339 1.07 -13.94 14.65
C ASN A 339 2.45 -13.55 14.10
N SER A 340 3.29 -12.90 14.91
CA SER A 340 4.72 -12.80 14.61
C SER A 340 5.38 -14.19 14.59
N PRO A 341 6.35 -14.46 13.70
CA PRO A 341 6.91 -13.56 12.69
C PRO A 341 6.02 -13.34 11.47
N PHE A 342 6.04 -12.13 10.90
CA PHE A 342 5.33 -11.79 9.68
C PHE A 342 6.21 -12.02 8.44
N VAL A 343 5.60 -12.53 7.37
CA VAL A 343 6.27 -12.65 6.06
C VAL A 343 5.98 -11.39 5.27
N VAL A 344 7.00 -10.56 5.11
CA VAL A 344 6.93 -9.36 4.26
C VAL A 344 7.23 -9.77 2.83
N THR A 345 6.37 -9.41 1.91
CA THR A 345 6.50 -9.71 0.48
C THR A 345 6.62 -8.41 -0.31
N VAL A 346 7.58 -8.37 -1.24
CA VAL A 346 7.64 -7.34 -2.28
C VAL A 346 7.37 -7.99 -3.63
N GLU A 347 6.44 -7.42 -4.39
CA GLU A 347 6.12 -7.79 -5.77
C GLU A 347 6.45 -6.58 -6.66
N ILE A 348 7.22 -6.80 -7.73
CA ILE A 348 7.69 -5.74 -8.63
C ILE A 348 7.40 -6.12 -10.07
N THR A 349 6.71 -5.24 -10.78
CA THR A 349 6.46 -5.31 -12.23
C THR A 349 7.20 -4.19 -12.93
N GLY A 350 8.11 -4.53 -13.85
CA GLY A 350 8.79 -3.62 -14.74
C GLY A 350 8.17 -3.65 -16.14
N ILE A 351 7.93 -2.48 -16.72
CA ILE A 351 7.42 -2.33 -18.09
C ILE A 351 8.38 -1.45 -18.87
N GLY A 352 8.64 -1.82 -20.12
CA GLY A 352 9.41 -1.00 -21.06
C GLY A 352 9.45 -1.59 -22.46
N ASP A 353 10.41 -1.13 -23.27
CA ASP A 353 10.54 -1.52 -24.68
C ASP A 353 10.79 -3.03 -24.87
N SER A 354 11.44 -3.64 -23.87
CA SER A 354 11.78 -5.07 -23.85
C SER A 354 10.63 -5.97 -23.38
N GLY A 355 9.46 -5.40 -23.05
CA GLY A 355 8.28 -6.13 -22.59
C GLY A 355 7.99 -5.93 -21.10
N VAL A 356 7.43 -6.97 -20.47
CA VAL A 356 7.08 -7.01 -19.04
C VAL A 356 8.08 -7.90 -18.30
N ALA A 357 8.54 -7.46 -17.15
CA ALA A 357 9.35 -8.24 -16.24
C ALA A 357 8.71 -8.26 -14.86
N GLU A 358 8.64 -9.42 -14.21
CA GLU A 358 8.04 -9.58 -12.89
C GLU A 358 9.05 -10.23 -11.95
N GLY A 359 9.10 -9.73 -10.72
CA GLY A 359 9.97 -10.25 -9.67
C GLY A 359 9.29 -10.18 -8.32
N LYS A 360 9.61 -11.14 -7.46
CA LYS A 360 9.04 -11.23 -6.11
C LYS A 360 10.10 -11.75 -5.16
N ASP A 361 10.13 -11.18 -3.96
CA ASP A 361 10.94 -11.72 -2.88
C ASP A 361 10.27 -11.49 -1.51
N THR A 362 10.76 -12.19 -0.49
CA THR A 362 10.22 -12.14 0.86
C THR A 362 11.31 -12.04 1.92
N LEU A 363 11.04 -11.29 2.98
CA LEU A 363 11.83 -11.27 4.21
C LEU A 363 10.95 -11.51 5.43
N VAL A 364 11.58 -11.81 6.57
CA VAL A 364 10.88 -12.03 7.83
C VAL A 364 10.95 -10.80 8.72
N ALA A 365 9.80 -10.35 9.22
CA ALA A 365 9.69 -9.34 10.26
C ALA A 365 9.31 -9.98 11.60
N SER A 366 10.29 -10.06 12.50
CA SER A 366 10.09 -10.51 13.88
C SER A 366 9.68 -9.32 14.74
N VAL A 367 8.47 -9.37 15.28
CA VAL A 367 7.84 -8.28 16.02
C VAL A 367 7.60 -8.73 17.44
N SER A 368 8.12 -7.99 18.40
CA SER A 368 7.83 -8.25 19.81
C SER A 368 7.72 -6.98 20.63
N ASN A 369 7.08 -7.08 21.79
CA ASN A 369 6.98 -5.99 22.73
C ASN A 369 8.34 -5.64 23.34
N ILE A 370 8.59 -4.34 23.56
CA ILE A 370 9.76 -3.89 24.32
C ILE A 370 9.59 -4.35 25.77
N PRO A 371 10.54 -5.11 26.34
CA PRO A 371 10.41 -5.57 27.71
C PRO A 371 10.37 -4.42 28.71
N VAL A 372 9.47 -4.49 29.69
CA VAL A 372 9.34 -3.47 30.73
C VAL A 372 10.34 -3.73 31.86
N LEU A 373 11.02 -2.68 32.31
CA LEU A 373 11.98 -2.74 33.40
C LEU A 373 11.47 -1.97 34.62
N ASP A 374 10.88 -2.69 35.58
CA ASP A 374 10.40 -2.10 36.83
C ASP A 374 11.57 -1.86 37.79
N VAL A 375 11.70 -0.64 38.29
CA VAL A 375 12.78 -0.25 39.21
C VAL A 375 12.19 0.30 40.50
N PHE A 376 12.78 -0.12 41.62
CA PHE A 376 12.49 0.39 42.94
C PHE A 376 13.78 0.85 43.61
N ALA A 377 13.92 2.15 43.82
CA ALA A 377 15.11 2.75 44.44
C ALA A 377 15.19 2.55 45.97
N GLY A 378 14.21 1.87 46.58
CA GLY A 378 14.15 1.65 48.03
C GLY A 378 13.18 2.58 48.75
N GLU A 379 12.92 2.28 50.03
CA GLU A 379 12.07 3.10 50.91
C GLU A 379 12.79 4.36 51.37
N SER A 380 12.03 5.40 51.74
CA SER A 380 12.61 6.67 52.22
C SER A 380 13.48 6.47 53.45
N ILE A 381 14.70 7.01 53.39
CA ILE A 381 15.70 6.86 54.46
C ILE A 381 15.98 8.20 55.16
N SER A 382 16.51 8.12 56.38
CA SER A 382 17.02 9.28 57.11
C SER A 382 18.43 9.01 57.60
N VAL A 383 19.34 9.93 57.33
CA VAL A 383 20.80 9.78 57.56
C VAL A 383 21.36 11.03 58.23
N GLU A 384 22.45 10.91 58.98
CA GLU A 384 23.13 12.08 59.53
C GLU A 384 24.06 12.75 58.52
N ALA A 385 24.19 14.07 58.61
CA ALA A 385 25.07 14.85 57.73
C ALA A 385 26.53 14.41 57.94
N GLY A 386 27.19 14.03 56.85
CA GLY A 386 28.57 13.52 56.86
C GLY A 386 28.69 12.01 57.13
N GLU A 387 27.59 11.31 57.40
CA GLU A 387 27.56 9.85 57.49
C GLU A 387 27.57 9.20 56.10
N LYS A 388 28.27 8.08 55.97
CA LYS A 388 28.26 7.27 54.75
C LYS A 388 27.05 6.33 54.79
N VAL A 389 26.18 6.43 53.79
CA VAL A 389 24.99 5.59 53.65
C VAL A 389 25.10 4.69 52.42
N GLY A 390 24.70 3.43 52.57
CA GLY A 390 24.44 2.53 51.46
C GLY A 390 23.00 2.68 50.96
N VAL A 391 22.83 2.85 49.66
CA VAL A 391 21.54 2.77 48.98
C VAL A 391 21.50 1.48 48.15
N SER A 392 20.36 0.80 48.18
CA SER A 392 20.16 -0.47 47.47
C SER A 392 18.81 -0.41 46.78
N GLY A 393 18.84 -0.42 45.45
CA GLY A 393 17.64 -0.47 44.63
C GLY A 393 17.48 -1.85 44.00
N THR A 394 16.24 -2.27 43.80
CA THR A 394 15.88 -3.55 43.19
C THR A 394 15.18 -3.32 41.87
N PHE A 395 15.30 -4.26 40.93
CA PHE A 395 14.60 -4.17 39.65
C PHE A 395 14.18 -5.54 39.12
N THR A 396 13.20 -5.56 38.22
CA THR A 396 12.82 -6.75 37.46
C THR A 396 13.75 -6.88 36.26
N ARG A 397 14.35 -8.06 36.07
CA ARG A 397 15.18 -8.37 34.89
C ARG A 397 14.33 -9.08 33.84
N PRO A 398 14.09 -8.47 32.67
CA PRO A 398 13.42 -9.15 31.57
C PRO A 398 14.23 -10.34 31.05
N GLU A 399 13.52 -11.35 30.54
CA GLU A 399 14.14 -12.51 29.90
C GLU A 399 14.92 -12.05 28.65
N GLY A 400 16.10 -12.64 28.42
CA GLY A 400 16.95 -12.31 27.26
C GLY A 400 17.75 -11.01 27.38
N VAL A 401 17.72 -10.29 28.52
CA VAL A 401 18.51 -9.07 28.74
C VAL A 401 19.54 -9.27 29.86
N ASP A 402 20.78 -9.51 29.45
CA ASP A 402 21.90 -9.75 30.37
C ASP A 402 22.76 -8.51 30.62
N ASP A 403 22.93 -7.65 29.61
CA ASP A 403 23.79 -6.47 29.64
C ASP A 403 23.07 -5.23 30.20
N LEU A 404 22.81 -5.24 31.51
CA LEU A 404 22.23 -4.10 32.23
C LEU A 404 23.30 -3.24 32.91
N THR A 405 23.02 -1.94 32.98
CA THR A 405 23.82 -0.94 33.72
C THR A 405 22.94 -0.18 34.69
N TYR A 406 23.54 0.37 35.75
CA TYR A 406 22.84 1.24 36.69
C TYR A 406 23.54 2.60 36.82
N ARG A 407 22.75 3.63 37.11
CA ARG A 407 23.21 4.97 37.47
C ARG A 407 22.42 5.50 38.67
N TRP A 408 23.13 5.87 39.72
CA TRP A 408 22.63 6.55 40.90
C TRP A 408 22.97 8.04 40.86
N GLU A 409 21.95 8.90 40.89
CA GLU A 409 22.10 10.36 41.04
C GLU A 409 21.54 10.81 42.38
N PHE A 410 22.36 11.36 43.28
CA PHE A 410 21.94 11.59 44.67
C PHE A 410 21.16 12.90 44.91
N GLY A 411 21.05 13.77 43.90
CA GLY A 411 20.27 15.01 43.97
C GLY A 411 20.90 16.16 44.78
N ASP A 412 22.14 16.00 45.25
CA ASP A 412 22.92 17.00 46.00
C ASP A 412 24.01 17.69 45.16
N GLY A 413 24.10 17.34 43.86
CA GLY A 413 25.11 17.86 42.93
C GLY A 413 26.42 17.07 42.92
N SER A 414 26.51 15.97 43.67
CA SER A 414 27.62 15.01 43.56
C SER A 414 27.61 14.28 42.22
N ALA A 415 28.76 13.68 41.87
CA ALA A 415 28.87 12.85 40.68
C ALA A 415 28.00 11.59 40.83
N ALA A 416 27.39 11.16 39.73
CA ALA A 416 26.62 9.92 39.71
C ALA A 416 27.53 8.71 39.92
N VAL A 417 26.99 7.67 40.56
CA VAL A 417 27.65 6.37 40.68
C VAL A 417 27.06 5.44 39.63
N GLU A 418 27.91 4.90 38.76
CA GLU A 418 27.52 4.03 37.65
C GLU A 418 28.20 2.66 37.76
N GLY A 419 27.56 1.62 37.25
CA GLY A 419 28.14 0.28 37.19
C GLY A 419 27.39 -0.68 36.26
N THR A 420 27.99 -1.84 36.01
CA THR A 420 27.39 -2.93 35.22
C THR A 420 26.77 -3.97 36.15
N LEU A 421 25.66 -4.58 35.74
CA LEU A 421 24.91 -5.58 36.49
C LEU A 421 25.09 -6.94 35.83
N ALA A 422 25.86 -7.82 36.46
CA ALA A 422 26.08 -9.18 35.97
C ALA A 422 24.78 -9.98 35.79
N ALA A 423 24.83 -11.01 34.95
CA ALA A 423 23.70 -11.92 34.71
C ALA A 423 23.12 -12.46 36.03
N GLY A 424 21.78 -12.44 36.14
CA GLY A 424 21.06 -12.89 37.34
C GLY A 424 21.06 -11.91 38.53
N VAL A 425 21.83 -10.82 38.49
CA VAL A 425 21.77 -9.78 39.54
C VAL A 425 20.57 -8.87 39.29
N THR A 426 19.77 -8.61 40.34
CA THR A 426 18.56 -7.77 40.33
C THR A 426 18.61 -6.63 41.36
N VAL A 427 19.81 -6.34 41.89
CA VAL A 427 20.05 -5.33 42.90
C VAL A 427 21.17 -4.40 42.44
N ALA A 428 20.96 -3.09 42.56
CA ALA A 428 21.92 -2.05 42.24
C ALA A 428 22.27 -1.26 43.49
N GLU A 429 23.50 -1.43 43.98
CA GLU A 429 23.98 -0.82 45.22
C GLU A 429 24.97 0.31 44.96
N ALA A 430 24.91 1.33 45.79
CA ALA A 430 25.89 2.41 45.83
C ALA A 430 26.04 2.92 47.27
N GLU A 431 27.17 3.56 47.55
CA GLU A 431 27.37 4.27 48.80
C GLU A 431 27.55 5.76 48.51
N HIS A 432 27.01 6.61 49.39
CA HIS A 432 27.13 8.06 49.27
C HIS A 432 27.21 8.73 50.65
N THR A 433 27.73 9.96 50.69
CA THR A 433 27.78 10.76 51.91
C THR A 433 27.15 12.12 51.64
N TYR A 434 26.03 12.40 52.31
CA TYR A 434 25.37 13.68 52.23
C TYR A 434 25.96 14.67 53.24
N VAL A 435 26.66 15.69 52.76
CA VAL A 435 27.39 16.64 53.63
C VAL A 435 26.47 17.71 54.23
N ASN A 436 25.42 18.12 53.52
CA ASN A 436 24.59 19.26 53.91
C ASN A 436 23.21 18.79 54.41
N ASN A 437 22.84 19.19 55.63
CA ASN A 437 21.46 19.15 56.07
C ASN A 437 20.65 20.25 55.35
N ARG A 438 19.41 19.96 54.94
CA ARG A 438 18.47 20.98 54.45
C ARG A 438 17.01 20.58 54.74
N PRO A 439 16.07 21.55 54.82
CA PRO A 439 14.67 21.26 55.17
C PRO A 439 13.91 20.35 54.20
N ILE A 440 14.31 20.35 52.92
CA ILE A 440 13.69 19.54 51.86
C ILE A 440 14.54 18.29 51.63
N PRO A 441 13.97 17.06 51.68
CA PRO A 441 14.72 15.85 51.38
C PRO A 441 15.48 15.92 50.04
N TYR A 442 16.59 15.19 49.94
CA TYR A 442 17.22 14.92 48.66
C TYR A 442 16.43 13.87 47.90
N THR A 443 16.44 13.97 46.57
CA THR A 443 15.85 12.97 45.67
C THR A 443 17.00 12.23 45.03
N ALA A 444 17.24 11.00 45.47
CA ALA A 444 18.17 10.10 44.81
C ALA A 444 17.43 9.35 43.69
N THR A 445 17.93 9.40 42.46
CA THR A 445 17.34 8.73 41.30
C THR A 445 18.18 7.52 40.94
N LEU A 446 17.55 6.35 40.85
CA LEU A 446 18.14 5.15 40.24
C LEU A 446 17.60 5.01 38.82
N VAL A 447 18.53 4.91 37.87
CA VAL A 447 18.25 4.57 36.47
C VAL A 447 18.90 3.22 36.19
N ILE A 448 18.15 2.29 35.60
CA ILE A 448 18.67 1.04 35.08
C ILE A 448 18.44 1.05 33.57
N SER A 449 19.48 0.78 32.78
CA SER A 449 19.44 0.85 31.32
C SER A 449 20.08 -0.38 30.68
N GLY A 450 19.60 -0.77 29.51
CA GLY A 450 20.22 -1.82 28.68
C GLY A 450 19.61 -1.92 27.29
N THR A 451 19.99 -2.95 26.56
CA THR A 451 19.53 -3.22 25.19
C THR A 451 18.91 -4.61 25.10
N SER A 452 17.75 -4.69 24.46
CA SER A 452 17.07 -5.92 24.05
C SER A 452 17.17 -6.12 22.54
N GLU A 453 16.78 -7.29 22.04
CA GLU A 453 16.68 -7.56 20.60
C GLU A 453 15.74 -6.57 19.87
N THR A 454 14.75 -6.03 20.58
CA THR A 454 13.78 -5.07 20.06
C THR A 454 14.12 -3.59 20.29
N GLY A 455 15.20 -3.28 20.99
CA GLY A 455 15.62 -1.90 21.26
C GLY A 455 16.08 -1.62 22.70
N GLU A 456 16.32 -0.35 22.99
CA GLU A 456 16.77 0.11 24.31
C GLU A 456 15.66 0.01 25.36
N ILE A 457 16.04 -0.43 26.57
CA ILE A 457 15.15 -0.47 27.73
C ILE A 457 15.72 0.38 28.85
N GLU A 458 14.84 1.09 29.55
CA GLU A 458 15.22 1.91 30.69
C GLU A 458 14.10 1.92 31.74
N GLY A 459 14.48 1.76 33.02
CA GLY A 459 13.60 1.97 34.15
C GLY A 459 14.16 2.99 35.12
N ARG A 460 13.27 3.77 35.73
CA ARG A 460 13.63 4.84 36.66
C ARG A 460 12.84 4.75 37.95
N SER A 461 13.51 5.04 39.06
CA SER A 461 12.88 5.11 40.37
C SER A 461 13.56 6.15 41.25
N VAL A 462 12.83 6.68 42.23
CA VAL A 462 13.35 7.72 43.13
C VAL A 462 13.25 7.29 44.58
N LEU A 463 14.28 7.65 45.34
CA LEU A 463 14.44 7.44 46.77
C LEU A 463 14.50 8.81 47.46
N SER A 464 13.65 9.01 48.47
CA SER A 464 13.70 10.22 49.29
C SER A 464 14.70 10.05 50.44
N VAL A 465 15.65 10.98 50.55
CA VAL A 465 16.68 10.96 51.59
C VAL A 465 16.57 12.19 52.48
N ARG A 466 16.20 11.99 53.73
CA ARG A 466 16.17 13.06 54.74
C ARG A 466 17.48 13.09 55.53
N VAL A 467 18.30 14.08 55.24
CA VAL A 467 19.54 14.34 55.99
C VAL A 467 19.18 15.09 57.28
N ARG A 468 19.71 14.64 58.42
CA ARG A 468 19.59 15.31 59.72
C ARG A 468 20.93 15.94 60.06
N GLU A 469 20.92 16.97 60.89
CA GLU A 469 22.16 17.49 61.47
C GLU A 469 22.83 16.41 62.31
N ALA A 470 24.15 16.25 62.15
CA ALA A 470 24.93 15.40 63.04
C ALA A 470 24.83 15.97 64.46
N GLU A 471 24.44 15.14 65.44
CA GLU A 471 24.42 15.58 66.84
C GLU A 471 25.86 15.91 67.27
N GLY A 472 26.13 17.19 67.52
CA GLY A 472 27.41 17.62 68.07
C GLY A 472 27.65 16.95 69.42
N TRP A 473 28.88 16.50 69.70
CA TRP A 473 29.23 15.99 71.02
C TRP A 473 29.06 17.10 72.05
N VAL A 474 28.12 16.94 72.98
CA VAL A 474 27.99 17.83 74.15
C VAL A 474 29.12 17.47 75.13
N ILE A 475 30.14 18.32 75.21
CA ILE A 475 31.08 18.32 76.33
C ILE A 475 30.79 19.57 77.16
N ALA A 476 30.21 19.39 78.35
CA ALA A 476 30.01 20.43 79.37
C ALA A 476 29.47 21.77 78.84
N ASP A 477 28.17 21.82 78.50
CA ASP A 477 27.44 23.04 78.12
C ASP A 477 28.05 23.86 76.96
N TRP A 478 28.86 23.23 76.10
CA TRP A 478 29.45 23.87 74.92
C TRP A 478 29.07 23.14 73.63
N ASN A 479 28.26 23.78 72.79
CA ASN A 479 27.97 23.31 71.43
C ASN A 479 28.98 23.90 70.43
N VAL A 480 29.94 23.09 69.99
CA VAL A 480 31.05 23.54 69.11
C VAL A 480 30.59 23.84 67.68
N GLY A 481 29.40 23.36 67.26
CA GLY A 481 28.86 23.57 65.91
C GLY A 481 28.38 25.00 65.62
N ASP A 482 27.82 25.68 66.62
CA ASP A 482 27.26 27.03 66.45
C ASP A 482 28.35 28.11 66.41
N THR A 483 29.45 27.91 67.13
CA THR A 483 30.45 28.97 67.34
C THR A 483 31.32 29.24 66.09
N PHE A 484 31.47 28.27 65.18
CA PHE A 484 32.29 28.46 63.98
C PHE A 484 31.54 29.18 62.85
N LYS A 485 30.20 29.05 62.78
CA LYS A 485 29.35 29.78 61.83
C LYS A 485 29.15 31.25 62.25
N ASP A 486 28.98 31.51 63.55
CA ASP A 486 28.90 32.88 64.06
C ASP A 486 30.27 33.60 64.02
N GLY A 487 31.38 32.87 64.17
CA GLY A 487 32.73 33.44 64.11
C GLY A 487 33.12 34.06 62.75
N VAL A 488 32.56 33.57 61.64
CA VAL A 488 32.85 34.10 60.30
C VAL A 488 32.02 35.35 59.96
N GLN A 489 30.82 35.52 60.56
CA GLN A 489 30.03 36.75 60.39
C GLN A 489 30.54 37.92 61.24
N VAL A 490 31.34 37.67 62.29
CA VAL A 490 31.94 38.73 63.12
C VAL A 490 33.25 39.28 62.54
N LEU A 491 33.92 38.56 61.63
CA LEU A 491 35.21 39.00 61.08
C LEU A 491 35.13 40.20 60.11
N SER A 492 33.94 40.57 59.63
CA SER A 492 33.74 41.78 58.81
C SER A 492 33.37 43.04 59.63
N ALA A 493 33.07 42.90 60.93
CA ALA A 493 32.69 44.02 61.80
C ALA A 493 33.81 44.50 62.74
N VAL A 494 34.83 43.68 63.01
CA VAL A 494 35.92 44.03 63.96
C VAL A 494 37.06 44.83 63.30
N GLY A 495 37.11 44.89 61.97
CA GLY A 495 38.13 45.64 61.21
C GLY A 495 38.08 47.18 61.37
N VAL A 496 36.97 47.75 61.85
CA VAL A 496 36.79 49.21 61.95
C VAL A 496 37.09 49.75 63.36
N TYR A 497 37.05 48.91 64.40
CA TYR A 497 37.30 49.35 65.78
C TYR A 497 38.74 49.11 66.27
N GLY A 498 39.49 48.18 65.67
CA GLY A 498 40.90 47.93 66.00
C GLY A 498 41.85 49.08 65.65
N VAL A 499 41.52 49.86 64.61
CA VAL A 499 42.39 50.98 64.14
C VAL A 499 42.23 52.24 65.00
N ARG A 500 41.13 52.41 65.73
CA ARG A 500 40.91 53.55 66.64
C ARG A 500 41.58 53.40 68.01
N GLY A 501 41.81 52.17 68.48
CA GLY A 501 42.51 51.91 69.76
C GLY A 501 44.02 52.14 69.68
N LEU A 502 44.64 51.86 68.52
CA LEU A 502 46.08 51.99 68.31
C LEU A 502 46.56 53.45 68.19
N VAL A 503 45.67 54.36 67.78
CA VAL A 503 45.93 55.81 67.72
C VAL A 503 45.91 56.47 69.10
N TRP A 504 45.13 55.95 70.06
CA TRP A 504 45.10 56.45 71.44
C TRP A 504 46.31 55.99 72.28
N ALA A 505 46.87 54.81 71.98
CA ALA A 505 48.04 54.28 72.68
C ALA A 505 49.36 55.01 72.34
N LEU A 506 49.46 55.66 71.17
CA LEU A 506 50.65 56.40 70.74
C LEU A 506 50.68 57.87 71.20
N ALA A 507 49.55 58.45 71.60
CA ALA A 507 49.45 59.87 71.98
C ALA A 507 49.78 60.19 73.46
N LEU A 508 49.86 59.18 74.35
CA LEU A 508 50.02 59.37 75.80
C LEU A 508 51.33 58.80 76.39
N SER A 509 52.26 58.33 75.56
CA SER A 509 53.52 57.70 76.03
C SER A 509 54.56 58.63 76.69
N PRO A 510 54.58 59.98 76.54
CA PRO A 510 55.60 60.79 77.23
C PRO A 510 55.35 61.01 78.74
N VAL A 511 54.12 60.81 79.24
CA VAL A 511 53.76 61.15 80.63
C VAL A 511 54.16 60.05 81.62
N TRP A 512 54.23 58.80 81.19
CA TRP A 512 54.56 57.67 82.06
C TRP A 512 56.06 57.48 82.32
N ILE A 513 56.93 58.01 81.45
CA ILE A 513 58.39 57.92 81.62
C ILE A 513 58.91 58.90 82.69
N LEU A 514 58.21 60.02 82.92
CA LEU A 514 58.62 61.04 83.91
C LEU A 514 58.26 60.65 85.36
N LEU A 515 57.22 59.81 85.56
CA LEU A 515 56.83 59.33 86.90
C LEU A 515 57.70 58.17 87.43
N ILE A 516 58.34 57.40 86.55
CA ILE A 516 59.24 56.29 86.95
C ILE A 516 60.61 56.80 87.42
N VAL A 517 61.09 57.94 86.89
CA VAL A 517 62.38 58.54 87.28
C VAL A 517 62.31 59.20 88.67
N ILE A 518 61.16 59.75 89.06
CA ILE A 518 60.98 60.39 90.38
C ILE A 518 60.81 59.35 91.50
N PHE A 519 60.26 58.17 91.21
CA PHE A 519 60.04 57.11 92.21
C PHE A 519 61.27 56.20 92.43
N GLY A 520 62.23 56.19 91.51
CA GLY A 520 63.45 55.34 91.58
C GLY A 520 64.57 55.86 92.49
N ILE A 521 64.64 57.18 92.76
CA ILE A 521 65.76 57.78 93.51
C ILE A 521 65.51 57.81 95.03
N GLY A 522 64.26 57.67 95.48
CA GLY A 522 63.89 57.78 96.90
C GLY A 522 64.14 56.54 97.78
N ARG A 523 64.44 55.37 97.22
CA ARG A 523 64.41 54.09 97.99
C ARG A 523 65.79 53.42 98.22
N TRP A 524 66.90 54.03 97.79
CA TRP A 524 68.21 53.35 97.80
C TRP A 524 69.23 53.77 98.89
N GLN A 525 68.98 54.79 99.73
CA GLN A 525 70.00 55.24 100.71
C GLN A 525 69.60 55.26 102.20
N LEU A 526 68.54 54.54 102.60
CA LEU A 526 68.21 54.33 104.04
C LEU A 526 68.52 52.91 104.56
N ARG A 527 69.48 52.21 103.96
CA ARG A 527 69.88 50.87 104.42
C ARG A 527 71.39 50.61 104.33
N LYS A 528 72.20 51.49 104.94
CA LYS A 528 73.59 51.17 105.36
C LYS A 528 74.12 52.24 106.32
N ASN A 529 73.81 52.09 107.62
CA ASN A 529 74.58 52.65 108.73
C ASN A 529 74.17 51.91 110.02
N ARG A 530 74.92 50.85 110.37
CA ARG A 530 75.14 50.30 111.72
C ARG A 530 76.00 49.03 111.60
N ALA A 531 77.31 49.24 111.49
CA ALA A 531 78.40 48.56 112.19
C ALA A 531 79.65 49.39 111.96
#